data_AF-A0A346P9H5-F1
#
_entry.id   AF-A0A346P9H5-F1
#
_cell.length_a   1.000
_cell.length_b   1.000
_cell.length_c   1.000
_cell.angle_alpha   90.00
_cell.angle_beta   90.00
_cell.angle_gamma   90.00
#
_symmetry.space_group_name_H-M   'P 1'
#
loop_
_entity.id
_entity.type
_entity.pdbx_description
1 polymer ?
#
loop_
_entity_poly.entity_id
_entity_poly.type
_entity_poly.pdbx_seq_one_letter_code
_entity_poly.pdbx_strand_id
1 'polypeptide(L)'
;MSESLSSRTVREKILELLHDRIISHSSIEEQPFKVEFEDPLPNKICFYLYGLGIADEGHGYTINVRLDKTNEDGNIITDPPEDHLAILGGYNRDYEVFVFWDDDLYYDYGPEESQPYTPYVKEETIEEAARTGLSTQRRDHRERGEGGETVIAVDEDHLVDALLMRNRLFKIRRILHDVLPEGWRDSSARAQIIERVVDIFLEETSRDNPTKERRETAQKIVKEDRGDNLDTIQNKFRGELWEHRDRPSSGYQQEYLDPALEKVEARWRDDIDIEELLDEEDGPQHPLITHIHENKSSTSIYTFSASPDHWLTSARYNAIPFSEDDRELYDDLSSGDIVFFYSERETVNEELPKQPVGLIGATIIDEKKEDDQWWQEHEDGEDHPLVASFSRVFYTGSVEKFDYNLENSR
;
A
#
# COMPACT_ATOMS: atom_id res chain seq x y z
N MET A 1 -34.84 -13.10 -14.75
CA MET A 1 -33.68 -12.22 -14.51
C MET A 1 -34.21 -10.95 -13.89
N SER A 2 -33.63 -10.56 -12.76
CA SER A 2 -34.19 -9.49 -11.93
C SER A 2 -33.95 -8.11 -12.54
N GLU A 3 -34.81 -7.15 -12.20
CA GLU A 3 -34.64 -5.74 -12.56
C GLU A 3 -33.38 -5.18 -11.89
N SER A 4 -32.63 -4.30 -12.57
CA SER A 4 -31.41 -3.73 -12.01
C SER A 4 -31.72 -2.95 -10.73
N LEU A 5 -30.84 -3.05 -9.73
CA LEU A 5 -31.04 -2.37 -8.46
C LEU A 5 -30.96 -0.84 -8.62
N SER A 6 -31.69 -0.13 -7.76
CA SER A 6 -31.56 1.33 -7.67
C SER A 6 -30.17 1.70 -7.14
N SER A 7 -29.62 2.84 -7.57
CA SER A 7 -28.33 3.35 -7.05
C SER A 7 -28.34 3.49 -5.53
N ARG A 8 -29.48 3.90 -4.94
CA ARG A 8 -29.67 3.94 -3.48
C ARG A 8 -29.43 2.56 -2.86
N THR A 9 -30.08 1.51 -3.38
CA THR A 9 -29.93 0.15 -2.86
C THR A 9 -28.49 -0.38 -2.97
N VAL A 10 -27.77 -0.02 -4.03
CA VAL A 10 -26.36 -0.40 -4.17
C VAL A 10 -25.48 0.30 -3.13
N ARG A 11 -25.75 1.59 -2.85
CA ARG A 11 -25.06 2.33 -1.77
C ARG A 11 -25.40 1.76 -0.38
N GLU A 12 -26.65 1.32 -0.16
CA GLU A 12 -27.07 0.65 1.08
C GLU A 12 -26.27 -0.63 1.31
N LYS A 13 -25.99 -1.40 0.24
CA LYS A 13 -25.12 -2.58 0.32
C LYS A 13 -23.68 -2.27 0.70
N ILE A 14 -23.08 -1.21 0.17
CA ILE A 14 -21.73 -0.78 0.59
C ILE A 14 -21.71 -0.47 2.09
N LEU A 15 -22.72 0.26 2.58
CA LEU A 15 -22.83 0.57 4.00
C LEU A 15 -23.00 -0.68 4.86
N GLU A 16 -23.78 -1.66 4.40
CA GLU A 16 -23.99 -2.92 5.12
C GLU A 16 -22.70 -3.76 5.20
N LEU A 17 -22.03 -3.95 4.06
CA LEU A 17 -20.86 -4.82 3.94
C LEU A 17 -19.60 -4.23 4.60
N LEU A 18 -19.48 -2.90 4.66
CA LEU A 18 -18.30 -2.23 5.19
C LEU A 18 -18.59 -1.45 6.50
N HIS A 19 -19.72 -1.70 7.15
CA HIS A 19 -20.19 -0.90 8.30
C HIS A 19 -19.18 -0.74 9.43
N ASP A 20 -18.35 -1.77 9.67
CA ASP A 20 -17.36 -1.82 10.74
C ASP A 20 -16.09 -1.00 10.44
N ARG A 21 -15.95 -0.52 9.20
CA ARG A 21 -14.79 0.25 8.72
C ARG A 21 -15.13 1.69 8.37
N ILE A 22 -16.38 2.10 8.47
CA ILE A 22 -16.83 3.44 8.07
C ILE A 22 -16.70 4.40 9.25
N ILE A 23 -15.92 5.47 9.04
CA ILE A 23 -15.80 6.60 9.97
C ILE A 23 -17.00 7.53 9.78
N SER A 24 -17.25 7.91 8.52
CA SER A 24 -18.32 8.85 8.16
C SER A 24 -18.77 8.64 6.71
N HIS A 25 -19.97 9.12 6.37
CA HIS A 25 -20.43 9.11 4.98
C HIS A 25 -21.41 10.26 4.71
N SER A 26 -21.55 10.66 3.45
CA SER A 26 -22.54 11.64 3.01
C SER A 26 -23.95 11.05 2.99
N SER A 27 -24.95 11.85 2.61
CA SER A 27 -26.31 11.32 2.44
C SER A 27 -26.33 10.24 1.35
N ILE A 28 -27.09 9.16 1.58
CA ILE A 28 -27.21 8.07 0.59
C ILE A 28 -27.88 8.50 -0.72
N GLU A 29 -28.61 9.61 -0.67
CA GLU A 29 -29.22 10.25 -1.85
C GLU A 29 -28.24 11.14 -2.62
N GLU A 30 -27.10 11.50 -2.01
CA GLU A 30 -26.09 12.34 -2.66
C GLU A 30 -25.32 11.55 -3.73
N GLN A 31 -24.92 12.26 -4.79
CA GLN A 31 -24.03 11.74 -5.82
C GLN A 31 -22.90 12.74 -6.08
N PRO A 32 -21.62 12.35 -5.93
CA PRO A 32 -21.15 11.05 -5.46
C PRO A 32 -21.57 10.74 -4.01
N PHE A 33 -21.68 9.45 -3.71
CA PHE A 33 -21.81 8.98 -2.34
C PHE A 33 -20.41 8.95 -1.71
N LYS A 34 -20.15 9.82 -0.74
CA LYS A 34 -18.82 10.00 -0.16
C LYS A 34 -18.73 9.18 1.11
N VAL A 35 -17.66 8.43 1.26
CA VAL A 35 -17.43 7.59 2.44
C VAL A 35 -16.00 7.78 2.90
N GLU A 36 -15.86 7.95 4.21
CA GLU A 36 -14.58 7.93 4.90
C GLU A 36 -14.41 6.60 5.63
N PHE A 37 -13.27 5.96 5.44
CA PHE A 37 -12.96 4.65 5.99
C PHE A 37 -11.79 4.70 6.97
N GLU A 38 -11.77 3.75 7.90
CA GLU A 38 -10.59 3.41 8.70
C GLU A 38 -9.58 2.60 7.88
N ASP A 39 -8.32 2.64 8.31
CA ASP A 39 -7.28 1.77 7.79
C ASP A 39 -7.71 0.28 7.81
N PRO A 40 -7.31 -0.52 6.81
CA PRO A 40 -6.38 -0.21 5.72
C PRO A 40 -7.07 0.32 4.45
N LEU A 41 -8.38 0.59 4.48
CA LEU A 41 -9.10 1.04 3.29
C LEU A 41 -8.65 2.45 2.88
N PRO A 42 -8.82 2.85 1.60
CA PRO A 42 -8.56 4.22 1.20
C PRO A 42 -9.42 5.18 2.03
N ASN A 43 -8.78 6.10 2.74
CA ASN A 43 -9.42 6.94 3.77
C ASN A 43 -10.65 7.69 3.25
N LYS A 44 -10.67 8.12 1.99
CA LYS A 44 -11.78 8.87 1.40
C LYS A 44 -12.09 8.38 -0.01
N ILE A 45 -13.35 7.96 -0.22
CA ILE A 45 -13.81 7.45 -1.51
C ILE A 45 -15.08 8.20 -1.95
N CYS A 46 -15.10 8.61 -3.23
CA CYS A 46 -16.29 9.09 -3.94
C CYS A 46 -16.89 7.98 -4.80
N PHE A 47 -18.01 7.42 -4.37
CA PHE A 47 -18.71 6.35 -5.07
C PHE A 47 -19.76 6.86 -6.06
N TYR A 48 -19.64 6.44 -7.31
CA TYR A 48 -20.63 6.60 -8.38
C TYR A 48 -21.23 5.22 -8.70
N LEU A 49 -22.23 4.81 -7.92
CA LEU A 49 -22.75 3.43 -7.94
C LEU A 49 -24.12 3.30 -8.61
N TYR A 50 -24.29 2.22 -9.36
CA TYR A 50 -25.49 1.90 -10.13
C TYR A 50 -25.84 0.41 -10.04
N GLY A 51 -27.07 0.03 -10.33
CA GLY A 51 -27.40 -1.38 -10.57
C GLY A 51 -26.88 -1.83 -11.94
N LEU A 52 -26.27 -3.02 -12.00
CA LEU A 52 -25.92 -3.66 -13.27
C LEU A 52 -27.18 -4.15 -13.97
N GLY A 53 -27.37 -3.71 -15.21
CA GLY A 53 -28.37 -4.21 -16.14
C GLY A 53 -27.74 -5.12 -17.20
N ILE A 54 -28.59 -5.79 -17.97
CA ILE A 54 -28.16 -6.57 -19.14
C ILE A 54 -27.85 -5.60 -20.28
N ALA A 55 -26.68 -5.76 -20.89
CA ALA A 55 -26.27 -4.99 -22.05
C ALA A 55 -26.93 -5.51 -23.34
N ASP A 56 -26.88 -4.72 -24.41
CA ASP A 56 -27.32 -5.16 -25.74
C ASP A 56 -26.51 -6.38 -26.24
N GLU A 57 -27.10 -7.13 -27.18
CA GLU A 57 -26.66 -8.48 -27.58
C GLU A 57 -25.14 -8.70 -27.60
N GLY A 58 -24.66 -9.60 -26.74
CA GLY A 58 -23.27 -10.08 -26.70
C GLY A 58 -22.31 -9.24 -25.87
N HIS A 59 -22.75 -8.15 -25.24
CA HIS A 59 -21.88 -7.27 -24.43
C HIS A 59 -21.85 -7.59 -22.93
N GLY A 60 -22.66 -8.53 -22.45
CA GLY A 60 -22.73 -8.93 -21.04
C GLY A 60 -23.62 -8.00 -20.22
N TYR A 61 -23.03 -7.30 -19.25
CA TYR A 61 -23.72 -6.40 -18.33
C TYR A 61 -23.21 -4.96 -18.45
N THR A 62 -24.03 -3.99 -18.04
CA THR A 62 -23.73 -2.56 -18.15
C THR A 62 -24.33 -1.76 -17.01
N ILE A 63 -23.78 -0.57 -16.75
CA ILE A 63 -24.40 0.46 -15.91
C ILE A 63 -24.80 1.65 -16.79
N ASN A 64 -25.85 2.37 -16.38
CA ASN A 64 -26.26 3.61 -17.04
C ASN A 64 -25.73 4.80 -16.23
N VAL A 65 -24.52 5.25 -16.56
CA VAL A 65 -23.84 6.33 -15.84
C VAL A 65 -24.52 7.66 -16.15
N ARG A 66 -24.91 8.36 -15.08
CA ARG A 66 -25.46 9.72 -15.16
C ARG A 66 -24.76 10.61 -14.15
N LEU A 67 -24.17 11.70 -14.63
CA LEU A 67 -23.40 12.64 -13.82
C LEU A 67 -23.88 14.06 -14.09
N ASP A 68 -23.83 14.90 -13.07
CA ASP A 68 -24.43 16.24 -13.11
C ASP A 68 -23.40 17.37 -13.34
N LYS A 69 -22.11 17.04 -13.31
CA LYS A 69 -21.02 18.00 -13.46
C LYS A 69 -20.44 17.98 -14.87
N THR A 70 -20.09 19.16 -15.37
CA THR A 70 -19.43 19.34 -16.67
C THR A 70 -18.16 20.16 -16.51
N ASN A 71 -17.16 19.87 -17.35
CA ASN A 71 -15.96 20.70 -17.49
C ASN A 71 -16.23 21.98 -18.29
N GLU A 72 -15.19 22.79 -18.54
CA GLU A 72 -15.28 24.06 -19.28
C GLU A 72 -15.76 23.89 -20.73
N ASP A 73 -15.51 22.72 -21.32
CA ASP A 73 -15.92 22.37 -22.68
C ASP A 73 -17.37 21.84 -22.76
N GLY A 74 -18.07 21.74 -21.62
CA GLY A 74 -19.43 21.21 -21.53
C GLY A 74 -19.51 19.69 -21.56
N ASN A 75 -18.37 18.99 -21.44
CA ASN A 75 -18.34 17.54 -21.34
C ASN A 75 -18.53 17.11 -19.89
N ILE A 76 -19.25 16.02 -19.70
CA ILE A 76 -19.59 15.45 -18.40
C ILE A 76 -18.35 14.85 -17.76
N ILE A 77 -18.14 15.12 -16.47
CA ILE A 77 -16.98 14.61 -15.73
C ILE A 77 -17.38 14.08 -14.36
N THR A 78 -16.54 13.22 -13.81
CA THR A 78 -16.40 13.09 -12.36
C THR A 78 -15.50 14.24 -11.87
N ASP A 79 -15.80 14.76 -10.70
CA ASP A 79 -15.04 15.86 -10.08
C ASP A 79 -14.97 15.57 -8.58
N PRO A 80 -14.24 14.49 -8.22
CA PRO A 80 -13.94 14.17 -6.83
C PRO A 80 -12.98 15.23 -6.26
N PRO A 81 -13.03 15.52 -4.95
CA PRO A 81 -11.99 16.31 -4.31
C PRO A 81 -10.60 15.65 -4.48
N GLU A 82 -9.52 16.43 -4.44
CA GLU A 82 -8.15 15.96 -4.74
C GLU A 82 -7.67 14.78 -3.88
N ASP A 83 -8.15 14.69 -2.64
CA ASP A 83 -7.80 13.66 -1.66
C ASP A 83 -8.76 12.45 -1.68
N HIS A 84 -9.69 12.38 -2.64
CA HIS A 84 -10.64 11.27 -2.74
C HIS A 84 -10.34 10.35 -3.92
N LEU A 85 -10.42 9.04 -3.68
CA LEU A 85 -10.47 8.05 -4.75
C LEU A 85 -11.88 8.04 -5.36
N ALA A 86 -12.00 8.32 -6.66
CA ALA A 86 -13.26 8.11 -7.37
C ALA A 86 -13.42 6.64 -7.79
N ILE A 87 -14.60 6.08 -7.52
CA ILE A 87 -14.95 4.73 -7.93
C ILE A 87 -16.27 4.77 -8.69
N LEU A 88 -16.19 4.50 -9.99
CA LEU A 88 -17.35 4.18 -10.82
C LEU A 88 -17.66 2.70 -10.69
N GLY A 89 -18.89 2.36 -10.29
CA GLY A 89 -19.22 0.97 -10.00
C GLY A 89 -20.67 0.55 -10.26
N GLY A 90 -20.84 -0.76 -10.36
CA GLY A 90 -22.08 -1.45 -10.61
C GLY A 90 -22.25 -2.63 -9.66
N TYR A 91 -23.49 -3.04 -9.39
CA TYR A 91 -23.75 -4.26 -8.63
C TYR A 91 -24.77 -5.15 -9.31
N ASN A 92 -24.46 -6.44 -9.43
CA ASN A 92 -25.31 -7.47 -9.99
C ASN A 92 -25.91 -8.29 -8.86
N ARG A 93 -27.23 -8.22 -8.71
CA ARG A 93 -27.95 -8.94 -7.66
C ARG A 93 -27.97 -10.45 -7.84
N ASP A 94 -28.07 -10.91 -9.08
CA ASP A 94 -28.25 -12.34 -9.37
C ASP A 94 -26.94 -13.12 -9.09
N TYR A 95 -25.79 -12.47 -9.22
CA TYR A 95 -24.47 -13.03 -8.92
C TYR A 95 -23.86 -12.57 -7.59
N GLU A 96 -24.45 -11.57 -6.94
CA GLU A 96 -23.91 -10.94 -5.72
C GLU A 96 -22.49 -10.38 -5.92
N VAL A 97 -22.30 -9.70 -7.05
CA VAL A 97 -21.00 -9.21 -7.51
C VAL A 97 -21.02 -7.71 -7.75
N PHE A 98 -20.05 -7.01 -7.18
CA PHE A 98 -19.68 -5.64 -7.54
C PHE A 98 -18.75 -5.63 -8.75
N VAL A 99 -18.87 -4.58 -9.57
CA VAL A 99 -17.97 -4.32 -10.70
C VAL A 99 -17.49 -2.87 -10.63
N PHE A 100 -16.19 -2.65 -10.72
CA PHE A 100 -15.57 -1.33 -10.67
C PHE A 100 -14.78 -1.05 -11.95
N TRP A 101 -14.97 0.15 -12.50
CA TRP A 101 -14.29 0.68 -13.68
C TRP A 101 -13.22 1.72 -13.27
N ASP A 102 -12.24 1.96 -14.16
CA ASP A 102 -11.19 2.95 -13.92
C ASP A 102 -11.68 4.38 -14.23
N ASP A 103 -12.32 5.04 -13.26
CA ASP A 103 -12.81 6.42 -13.46
C ASP A 103 -11.69 7.40 -13.86
N ASP A 104 -10.51 7.27 -13.25
CA ASP A 104 -9.36 8.15 -13.46
C ASP A 104 -8.71 8.04 -14.86
N LEU A 105 -9.23 7.15 -15.71
CA LEU A 105 -8.79 7.00 -17.10
C LEU A 105 -9.65 7.73 -18.11
N TYR A 106 -10.82 8.21 -17.68
CA TYR A 106 -11.72 8.96 -18.53
C TYR A 106 -11.35 10.45 -18.50
N TYR A 107 -11.12 11.04 -19.68
CA TYR A 107 -11.01 12.49 -19.79
C TYR A 107 -12.34 13.17 -19.49
N ASP A 108 -13.39 12.59 -20.06
CA ASP A 108 -14.78 12.96 -19.87
C ASP A 108 -15.69 11.81 -20.32
N TYR A 109 -16.98 11.96 -20.04
CA TYR A 109 -18.05 11.04 -20.40
C TYR A 109 -18.83 11.49 -21.64
N GLY A 110 -18.28 12.44 -22.41
CA GLY A 110 -18.90 13.07 -23.58
C GLY A 110 -19.77 14.29 -23.21
N PRO A 111 -20.41 14.94 -24.20
CA PRO A 111 -21.29 16.08 -23.97
C PRO A 111 -22.58 15.65 -23.24
N GLU A 112 -23.26 16.60 -22.59
CA GLU A 112 -24.46 16.36 -21.76
C GLU A 112 -25.53 15.51 -22.48
N GLU A 113 -25.77 15.74 -23.77
CA GLU A 113 -26.72 14.99 -24.58
C GLU A 113 -26.36 13.52 -24.82
N SER A 114 -25.13 13.11 -24.51
CA SER A 114 -24.65 11.74 -24.68
C SER A 114 -24.96 10.83 -23.48
N GLN A 115 -25.59 11.35 -22.42
CA GLN A 115 -26.03 10.54 -21.28
C GLN A 115 -27.22 9.61 -21.63
N PRO A 116 -27.27 8.40 -21.06
CA PRO A 116 -26.29 7.83 -20.14
C PRO A 116 -25.08 7.26 -20.87
N TYR A 117 -23.91 7.34 -20.24
CA TYR A 117 -22.74 6.58 -20.69
C TYR A 117 -22.86 5.13 -20.21
N THR A 118 -22.57 4.16 -21.08
CA THR A 118 -22.78 2.73 -20.82
C THR A 118 -21.49 1.92 -20.91
N PRO A 119 -20.66 1.89 -19.84
CA PRO A 119 -19.53 0.98 -19.79
C PRO A 119 -20.05 -0.47 -19.66
N TYR A 120 -19.30 -1.41 -20.21
CA TYR A 120 -19.68 -2.82 -20.30
C TYR A 120 -18.69 -3.70 -19.56
N VAL A 121 -19.20 -4.79 -19.01
CA VAL A 121 -18.44 -5.90 -18.43
C VAL A 121 -19.00 -7.20 -18.98
N LYS A 122 -18.12 -8.11 -19.38
CA LYS A 122 -18.52 -9.41 -19.91
C LYS A 122 -19.12 -10.28 -18.81
N GLU A 123 -20.08 -11.11 -19.18
CA GLU A 123 -20.68 -12.10 -18.28
C GLU A 123 -19.65 -13.06 -17.70
N GLU A 124 -18.71 -13.56 -18.52
CA GLU A 124 -17.62 -14.45 -18.07
C GLU A 124 -16.80 -13.87 -16.91
N THR A 125 -16.63 -12.54 -16.86
CA THR A 125 -15.90 -11.85 -15.77
C THR A 125 -16.69 -11.89 -14.47
N ILE A 126 -18.00 -11.66 -14.53
CA ILE A 126 -18.91 -11.68 -13.37
C ILE A 126 -19.07 -13.11 -12.85
N GLU A 127 -19.30 -14.07 -13.75
CA GLU A 127 -19.40 -15.49 -13.38
C GLU A 127 -18.12 -16.00 -12.71
N GLU A 128 -16.95 -15.57 -13.21
CA GLU A 128 -15.68 -15.93 -12.61
C GLU A 128 -15.53 -15.31 -11.21
N ALA A 129 -15.81 -14.02 -11.04
CA ALA A 129 -15.76 -13.36 -9.73
C ALA A 129 -16.69 -14.03 -8.72
N ALA A 130 -17.91 -14.38 -9.10
CA ALA A 130 -18.83 -15.12 -8.24
C ALA A 130 -18.31 -16.52 -7.84
N ARG A 131 -17.41 -17.10 -8.63
CA ARG A 131 -16.83 -18.42 -8.38
C ARG A 131 -15.53 -18.36 -7.58
N THR A 132 -14.69 -17.36 -7.83
CA THR A 132 -13.32 -17.25 -7.30
C THR A 132 -13.13 -16.10 -6.31
N GLY A 133 -14.17 -15.33 -6.04
CA GLY A 133 -14.16 -14.14 -5.20
C GLY A 133 -13.80 -12.86 -5.95
N LEU A 134 -12.84 -12.93 -6.88
CA LEU A 134 -12.36 -11.80 -7.65
C LEU A 134 -11.98 -12.20 -9.07
N SER A 135 -12.29 -11.34 -10.04
CA SER A 135 -11.89 -11.47 -11.45
C SER A 135 -11.61 -10.10 -12.06
N THR A 136 -10.83 -10.06 -13.14
CA THR A 136 -10.55 -8.81 -13.87
C THR A 136 -10.77 -8.95 -15.36
N GLN A 137 -11.19 -7.86 -15.98
CA GLN A 137 -11.34 -7.75 -17.43
C GLN A 137 -10.56 -6.56 -17.96
N ARG A 138 -9.78 -6.81 -19.01
CA ARG A 138 -9.09 -5.76 -19.75
C ARG A 138 -9.97 -5.21 -20.86
N ARG A 139 -9.96 -3.89 -21.02
CA ARG A 139 -10.66 -3.20 -22.11
C ARG A 139 -9.74 -2.15 -22.72
N ASP A 140 -9.83 -2.00 -24.04
CA ASP A 140 -9.19 -0.88 -24.71
C ASP A 140 -10.07 0.37 -24.54
N HIS A 141 -9.48 1.48 -24.11
CA HIS A 141 -10.10 2.79 -24.32
C HIS A 141 -10.04 3.08 -25.82
N ARG A 142 -11.21 3.21 -26.45
CA ARG A 142 -11.29 3.44 -27.89
C ARG A 142 -11.13 4.93 -28.22
N GLU A 143 -11.74 5.82 -27.43
CA GLU A 143 -11.88 7.25 -27.82
C GLU A 143 -11.92 8.27 -26.65
N ARG A 144 -12.00 7.85 -25.38
CA ARG A 144 -12.32 8.76 -24.24
C ARG A 144 -11.35 8.67 -23.06
N GLY A 145 -10.17 8.12 -23.31
CA GLY A 145 -9.17 7.85 -22.27
C GLY A 145 -7.92 7.21 -22.87
N GLU A 146 -6.90 7.06 -22.04
CA GLU A 146 -5.61 6.47 -22.43
C GLU A 146 -5.21 5.30 -21.52
N GLY A 147 -4.30 4.46 -22.00
CA GLY A 147 -3.63 3.43 -21.20
C GLY A 147 -4.42 2.14 -20.95
N GLY A 148 -5.67 2.04 -21.40
CA GLY A 148 -6.49 0.85 -21.26
C GLY A 148 -7.02 0.62 -19.84
N GLU A 149 -8.21 0.03 -19.75
CA GLU A 149 -8.97 -0.14 -18.52
C GLU A 149 -8.85 -1.57 -17.96
N THR A 150 -8.73 -1.69 -16.65
CA THR A 150 -8.87 -2.93 -15.87
C THR A 150 -10.14 -2.87 -15.03
N VAL A 151 -11.20 -3.46 -15.56
CA VAL A 151 -12.46 -3.65 -14.84
C VAL A 151 -12.28 -4.74 -13.79
N ILE A 152 -12.60 -4.44 -12.53
CA ILE A 152 -12.52 -5.38 -11.41
C ILE A 152 -13.93 -5.87 -11.09
N ALA A 153 -14.15 -7.18 -11.10
CA ALA A 153 -15.38 -7.80 -10.60
C ALA A 153 -15.07 -8.57 -9.32
N VAL A 154 -15.91 -8.43 -8.30
CA VAL A 154 -15.66 -8.97 -6.97
C VAL A 154 -16.97 -9.38 -6.30
N ASP A 155 -16.98 -10.49 -5.56
CA ASP A 155 -18.11 -10.84 -4.71
C ASP A 155 -18.20 -9.93 -3.47
N GLU A 156 -19.22 -10.13 -2.65
CA GLU A 156 -19.43 -9.31 -1.44
C GLU A 156 -18.36 -9.54 -0.37
N ASP A 157 -17.83 -10.76 -0.26
CA ASP A 157 -16.87 -11.15 0.78
C ASP A 157 -15.47 -10.56 0.53
N HIS A 158 -15.12 -10.30 -0.73
CA HIS A 158 -13.81 -9.78 -1.14
C HIS A 158 -13.83 -8.28 -1.51
N LEU A 159 -14.92 -7.58 -1.20
CA LEU A 159 -15.10 -6.16 -1.54
C LEU A 159 -13.93 -5.29 -1.05
N VAL A 160 -13.40 -5.54 0.15
CA VAL A 160 -12.23 -4.83 0.70
C VAL A 160 -11.01 -4.99 -0.21
N ASP A 161 -10.73 -6.20 -0.67
CA ASP A 161 -9.59 -6.49 -1.54
C ASP A 161 -9.69 -5.74 -2.88
N ALA A 162 -10.89 -5.64 -3.45
CA ALA A 162 -11.12 -4.88 -4.67
C ALA A 162 -10.91 -3.36 -4.49
N LEU A 163 -11.34 -2.79 -3.36
CA LEU A 163 -11.11 -1.37 -3.05
C LEU A 163 -9.62 -1.07 -2.84
N LEU A 164 -8.91 -1.95 -2.13
CA LEU A 164 -7.46 -1.85 -1.95
C LEU A 164 -6.72 -1.98 -3.29
N MET A 165 -7.11 -2.94 -4.13
CA MET A 165 -6.55 -3.12 -5.47
C MET A 165 -6.80 -1.89 -6.35
N ARG A 166 -8.01 -1.31 -6.30
CA ARG A 166 -8.36 -0.10 -7.05
C ARG A 166 -7.47 1.08 -6.66
N ASN A 167 -7.29 1.30 -5.35
CA ASN A 167 -6.42 2.35 -4.83
C ASN A 167 -4.96 2.13 -5.21
N ARG A 168 -4.48 0.88 -5.11
CA ARG A 168 -3.12 0.51 -5.49
C ARG A 168 -2.83 0.80 -6.96
N LEU A 169 -3.73 0.38 -7.86
CA LEU A 169 -3.59 0.66 -9.30
C LEU A 169 -3.61 2.16 -9.60
N PHE A 170 -4.48 2.93 -8.95
CA PHE A 170 -4.52 4.38 -9.06
C PHE A 170 -3.18 5.03 -8.65
N LYS A 171 -2.66 4.68 -7.47
CA LYS A 171 -1.36 5.18 -6.97
C LYS A 171 -0.19 4.78 -7.87
N ILE A 172 -0.13 3.51 -8.30
CA ILE A 172 0.89 3.03 -9.24
C ILE A 172 0.89 3.88 -10.51
N ARG A 173 -0.29 4.17 -11.06
CA ARG A 173 -0.43 4.96 -12.28
C ARG A 173 0.10 6.38 -12.13
N ARG A 174 -0.19 7.05 -11.00
CA ARG A 174 0.36 8.38 -10.69
C ARG A 174 1.89 8.36 -10.65
N ILE A 175 2.47 7.39 -9.95
CA ILE A 175 3.93 7.25 -9.86
C ILE A 175 4.53 6.96 -11.25
N LEU A 176 3.90 6.08 -12.04
CA LEU A 176 4.37 5.79 -13.40
C LEU A 176 4.30 7.00 -14.32
N HIS A 177 3.30 7.86 -14.17
CA HIS A 177 3.20 9.10 -14.93
C HIS A 177 4.40 10.03 -14.70
N ASP A 178 4.93 10.06 -13.48
CA ASP A 178 6.08 10.90 -13.15
C ASP A 178 7.44 10.25 -13.48
N VAL A 179 7.50 8.93 -13.49
CA VAL A 179 8.76 8.19 -13.68
C VAL A 179 9.00 7.81 -15.15
N LEU A 180 7.94 7.46 -15.88
CA LEU A 180 8.05 7.03 -17.28
C LEU A 180 7.94 8.22 -18.25
N PRO A 181 8.48 8.09 -19.48
CA PRO A 181 8.38 9.15 -20.47
C PRO A 181 6.95 9.41 -20.92
N GLU A 182 6.73 10.62 -21.42
CA GLU A 182 5.47 11.01 -22.04
C GLU A 182 5.06 10.01 -23.14
N GLY A 183 3.76 9.71 -23.24
CA GLY A 183 3.23 8.76 -24.20
C GLY A 183 3.38 7.27 -23.82
N TRP A 184 3.81 6.94 -22.59
CA TRP A 184 3.85 5.54 -22.15
C TRP A 184 2.47 4.84 -22.19
N ARG A 185 1.39 5.64 -22.19
CA ARG A 185 -0.03 5.22 -22.21
C ARG A 185 -0.69 5.23 -23.58
N ASP A 186 0.01 5.64 -24.63
CA ASP A 186 -0.51 5.71 -26.01
C ASP A 186 -1.04 4.37 -26.54
N SER A 187 -0.57 3.27 -25.95
CA SER A 187 -1.08 1.93 -26.24
C SER A 187 -1.71 1.33 -24.99
N SER A 188 -3.03 1.12 -25.04
CA SER A 188 -3.81 0.43 -24.00
C SER A 188 -3.17 -0.89 -23.58
N ALA A 189 -2.82 -1.72 -24.57
CA ALA A 189 -2.13 -2.97 -24.30
C ALA A 189 -0.78 -2.76 -23.58
N ARG A 190 0.02 -1.75 -23.95
CA ARG A 190 1.31 -1.45 -23.32
C ARG A 190 1.12 -1.05 -21.86
N ALA A 191 0.32 -0.01 -21.61
CA ALA A 191 0.13 0.53 -20.27
C ALA A 191 -0.43 -0.53 -19.30
N GLN A 192 -1.43 -1.32 -19.70
CA GLN A 192 -1.92 -2.42 -18.87
C GLN A 192 -0.87 -3.49 -18.53
N ILE A 193 0.09 -3.78 -19.42
CA ILE A 193 1.21 -4.68 -19.10
C ILE A 193 2.13 -4.00 -18.08
N ILE A 194 2.48 -2.74 -18.32
CA ILE A 194 3.38 -1.97 -17.46
C ILE A 194 2.80 -1.90 -16.05
N GLU A 195 1.56 -1.43 -15.90
CA GLU A 195 0.86 -1.32 -14.62
C GLU A 195 0.84 -2.67 -13.89
N ARG A 196 0.47 -3.77 -14.57
CA ARG A 196 0.40 -5.10 -13.94
C ARG A 196 1.77 -5.67 -13.54
N VAL A 197 2.82 -5.46 -14.34
CA VAL A 197 4.18 -5.89 -13.96
C VAL A 197 4.68 -5.10 -12.76
N VAL A 198 4.38 -3.80 -12.69
CA VAL A 198 4.78 -2.94 -11.57
C VAL A 198 4.04 -3.34 -10.30
N ASP A 199 2.73 -3.58 -10.40
CA ASP A 199 1.90 -4.11 -9.31
C ASP A 199 2.50 -5.39 -8.71
N ILE A 200 2.78 -6.40 -9.55
CA ILE A 200 3.40 -7.65 -9.09
C ILE A 200 4.83 -7.41 -8.57
N PHE A 201 5.61 -6.53 -9.19
CA PHE A 201 6.96 -6.20 -8.71
C PHE A 201 6.94 -5.62 -7.29
N LEU A 202 5.96 -4.76 -6.98
CA LEU A 202 5.84 -4.13 -5.67
C LEU A 202 5.27 -5.08 -4.62
N GLU A 203 4.27 -5.89 -4.98
CA GLU A 203 3.47 -6.67 -4.01
C GLU A 203 3.91 -8.13 -3.86
N GLU A 204 4.37 -8.76 -4.94
CA GLU A 204 4.56 -10.23 -5.00
C GLU A 204 6.03 -10.66 -5.13
N THR A 205 6.99 -9.72 -5.07
CA THR A 205 8.41 -10.05 -5.14
C THR A 205 9.16 -9.65 -3.87
N SER A 206 10.06 -10.52 -3.39
CA SER A 206 10.85 -10.24 -2.18
C SER A 206 11.84 -9.11 -2.43
N ARG A 207 11.85 -8.14 -1.51
CA ARG A 207 12.73 -6.96 -1.52
C ARG A 207 14.20 -7.29 -1.28
N ASP A 208 14.49 -8.45 -0.71
CA ASP A 208 15.86 -8.91 -0.47
C ASP A 208 16.57 -9.28 -1.78
N ASN A 209 15.79 -9.53 -2.83
CA ASN A 209 16.33 -9.88 -4.14
C ASN A 209 16.69 -8.62 -4.95
N PRO A 210 17.75 -8.66 -5.77
CA PRO A 210 18.08 -7.56 -6.67
C PRO A 210 16.93 -7.18 -7.59
N THR A 211 16.78 -5.88 -7.91
CA THR A 211 15.76 -5.31 -8.81
C THR A 211 15.56 -6.14 -10.07
N LYS A 212 16.67 -6.56 -10.70
CA LYS A 212 16.66 -7.39 -11.91
C LYS A 212 15.91 -8.71 -11.72
N GLU A 213 16.19 -9.42 -10.63
CA GLU A 213 15.58 -10.73 -10.34
C GLU A 213 14.09 -10.58 -10.03
N ARG A 214 13.74 -9.55 -9.26
CA ARG A 214 12.35 -9.19 -8.96
C ARG A 214 11.59 -8.85 -10.24
N ARG A 215 12.16 -8.01 -11.12
CA ARG A 215 11.57 -7.68 -12.42
C ARG A 215 11.35 -8.93 -13.28
N GLU A 216 12.36 -9.80 -13.38
CA GLU A 216 12.25 -11.04 -14.15
C GLU A 216 11.17 -11.97 -13.59
N THR A 217 11.01 -12.01 -12.27
CA THR A 217 9.95 -12.75 -11.58
C THR A 217 8.58 -12.15 -11.89
N ALA A 218 8.42 -10.84 -11.74
CA ALA A 218 7.17 -10.16 -12.04
C ALA A 218 6.72 -10.37 -13.49
N GLN A 219 7.65 -10.25 -14.45
CA GLN A 219 7.35 -10.51 -15.87
C GLN A 219 6.95 -11.96 -16.15
N LYS A 220 7.46 -12.94 -15.39
CA LYS A 220 7.07 -14.36 -15.50
C LYS A 220 5.68 -14.60 -14.93
N ILE A 221 5.35 -14.01 -13.79
CA ILE A 221 4.00 -14.11 -13.20
C ILE A 221 2.97 -13.51 -14.17
N VAL A 222 3.23 -12.30 -14.68
CA VAL A 222 2.37 -11.67 -15.70
C VAL A 222 2.19 -12.53 -16.94
N LYS A 223 3.24 -13.24 -17.36
CA LYS A 223 3.17 -14.17 -18.50
C LYS A 223 2.21 -15.33 -18.21
N GLU A 224 2.30 -15.92 -17.03
CA GLU A 224 1.45 -17.04 -16.61
C GLU A 224 -0.01 -16.60 -16.49
N ASP A 225 -0.27 -15.46 -15.83
CA ASP A 225 -1.60 -14.86 -15.69
C ASP A 225 -2.25 -14.54 -17.04
N ARG A 226 -1.46 -14.13 -18.03
CA ARG A 226 -1.96 -13.68 -19.33
C ARG A 226 -2.03 -14.78 -20.38
N GLY A 227 -1.27 -15.85 -20.22
CA GLY A 227 -0.97 -16.78 -21.31
C GLY A 227 -0.19 -16.14 -22.48
N ASP A 228 0.47 -15.00 -22.24
CA ASP A 228 1.24 -14.27 -23.26
C ASP A 228 2.66 -14.86 -23.43
N ASN A 229 3.36 -14.49 -24.50
CA ASN A 229 4.81 -14.75 -24.61
C ASN A 229 5.59 -13.75 -23.75
N LEU A 230 6.62 -14.22 -23.04
CA LEU A 230 7.53 -13.36 -22.27
C LEU A 230 8.17 -12.28 -23.14
N ASP A 231 8.51 -12.60 -24.40
CA ASP A 231 9.03 -11.61 -25.34
C ASP A 231 8.01 -10.50 -25.61
N THR A 232 6.72 -10.84 -25.70
CA THR A 232 5.64 -9.85 -25.88
C THR A 232 5.59 -8.89 -24.68
N ILE A 233 5.65 -9.42 -23.46
CA ILE A 233 5.66 -8.63 -22.23
C ILE A 233 6.89 -7.72 -22.19
N GLN A 234 8.07 -8.28 -22.40
CA GLN A 234 9.32 -7.51 -22.40
C GLN A 234 9.34 -6.43 -23.49
N ASN A 235 8.74 -6.69 -24.65
CA ASN A 235 8.65 -5.72 -25.74
C ASN A 235 7.73 -4.54 -25.42
N LYS A 236 6.80 -4.65 -24.45
CA LYS A 236 5.98 -3.50 -24.03
C LYS A 236 6.78 -2.44 -23.28
N PHE A 237 7.85 -2.85 -22.60
CA PHE A 237 8.80 -1.92 -22.00
C PHE A 237 9.81 -1.37 -22.99
N ARG A 238 9.80 -1.84 -24.25
CA ARG A 238 10.78 -1.49 -25.29
C ARG A 238 10.26 -0.49 -26.32
N GLY A 239 11.18 -0.06 -27.19
CA GLY A 239 10.86 0.62 -28.45
C GLY A 239 10.59 2.10 -28.23
N GLU A 240 9.39 2.55 -28.60
CA GLU A 240 8.98 3.96 -28.55
C GLU A 240 8.85 4.53 -27.15
N LEU A 241 8.90 3.69 -26.10
CA LEU A 241 8.84 4.14 -24.72
C LEU A 241 10.07 4.97 -24.32
N TRP A 242 11.25 4.71 -24.88
CA TRP A 242 12.47 5.47 -24.56
C TRP A 242 13.10 6.04 -25.84
N GLU A 243 13.75 7.20 -25.73
CA GLU A 243 14.30 7.95 -26.87
C GLU A 243 15.37 7.19 -27.68
N HIS A 244 16.04 6.19 -27.08
CA HIS A 244 17.14 5.45 -27.70
C HIS A 244 16.69 4.09 -28.27
N ARG A 245 16.10 4.14 -29.47
CA ARG A 245 15.40 3.02 -30.15
C ARG A 245 16.28 1.84 -30.63
N ASP A 246 17.61 1.98 -30.70
CA ASP A 246 18.47 1.07 -31.51
C ASP A 246 19.48 0.17 -30.74
N ARG A 247 19.34 -0.04 -29.42
CA ARG A 247 20.29 -0.89 -28.65
C ARG A 247 19.80 -2.33 -28.43
N PRO A 248 20.73 -3.33 -28.32
CA PRO A 248 20.38 -4.73 -28.09
C PRO A 248 19.74 -5.01 -26.72
N SER A 249 18.94 -6.08 -26.67
CA SER A 249 17.87 -6.37 -25.71
C SER A 249 18.23 -6.50 -24.23
N SER A 250 19.45 -6.90 -23.88
CA SER A 250 19.86 -7.15 -22.49
C SER A 250 20.32 -5.88 -21.76
N GLY A 251 20.96 -4.94 -22.46
CA GLY A 251 21.41 -3.68 -21.86
C GLY A 251 20.25 -2.74 -21.55
N TYR A 252 19.19 -2.79 -22.35
CA TYR A 252 18.06 -1.87 -22.25
C TYR A 252 17.24 -1.99 -20.96
N GLN A 253 16.98 -3.22 -20.49
CA GLN A 253 16.23 -3.43 -19.24
C GLN A 253 17.03 -2.92 -18.04
N GLN A 254 18.34 -3.15 -18.03
CA GLN A 254 19.23 -2.69 -16.96
C GLN A 254 19.49 -1.19 -16.99
N GLU A 255 19.52 -0.58 -18.18
CA GLU A 255 19.82 0.85 -18.34
C GLU A 255 18.60 1.75 -18.07
N TYR A 256 17.38 1.27 -18.37
CA TYR A 256 16.17 2.10 -18.27
C TYR A 256 15.13 1.55 -17.29
N LEU A 257 14.77 0.26 -17.43
CA LEU A 257 13.65 -0.29 -16.68
C LEU A 257 13.99 -0.56 -15.21
N ASP A 258 15.17 -1.14 -14.92
CA ASP A 258 15.60 -1.39 -13.54
C ASP A 258 15.68 -0.06 -12.74
N PRO A 259 16.34 1.01 -13.24
CA PRO A 259 16.32 2.30 -12.56
C PRO A 259 14.93 2.94 -12.45
N ALA A 260 14.04 2.73 -13.42
CA ALA A 260 12.66 3.22 -13.34
C ALA A 260 11.89 2.48 -12.24
N LEU A 261 12.03 1.15 -12.14
CA LEU A 261 11.40 0.36 -11.08
C LEU A 261 11.92 0.74 -9.69
N GLU A 262 13.21 1.02 -9.56
CA GLU A 262 13.80 1.52 -8.30
C GLU A 262 13.21 2.88 -7.89
N LYS A 263 13.02 3.80 -8.85
CA LYS A 263 12.34 5.09 -8.60
C LYS A 263 10.87 4.92 -8.23
N VAL A 264 10.16 4.03 -8.93
CA VAL A 264 8.76 3.71 -8.63
C VAL A 264 8.66 3.15 -7.22
N GLU A 265 9.52 2.21 -6.85
CA GLU A 265 9.52 1.60 -5.53
C GLU A 265 9.91 2.58 -4.42
N ALA A 266 10.87 3.48 -4.68
CA ALA A 266 11.20 4.55 -3.73
C ALA A 266 9.97 5.40 -3.44
N ARG A 267 9.31 5.93 -4.48
CA ARG A 267 8.09 6.74 -4.33
C ARG A 267 6.90 5.99 -3.73
N TRP A 268 6.72 4.72 -4.11
CA TRP A 268 5.69 3.86 -3.53
C TRP A 268 5.84 3.70 -2.02
N ARG A 269 7.08 3.79 -1.53
CA ARG A 269 7.40 3.71 -0.09
C ARG A 269 7.39 5.08 0.58
N ASP A 270 7.80 6.13 -0.15
CA ASP A 270 7.74 7.52 0.31
C ASP A 270 6.29 8.04 0.45
N ASP A 271 5.30 7.35 -0.14
CA ASP A 271 3.86 7.52 0.12
C ASP A 271 3.43 7.06 1.53
N ILE A 272 4.35 6.52 2.35
CA ILE A 272 4.34 6.75 3.79
C ILE A 272 5.11 8.06 3.98
N ASP A 273 4.43 9.17 3.75
CA ASP A 273 5.06 10.48 3.89
C ASP A 273 5.22 10.73 5.39
N ILE A 274 6.40 10.39 5.90
CA ILE A 274 6.78 10.67 7.28
C ILE A 274 6.75 12.19 7.49
N GLU A 275 6.97 13.03 6.47
CA GLU A 275 6.81 14.48 6.62
C GLU A 275 5.33 14.87 6.73
N GLU A 276 4.39 14.24 6.01
CA GLU A 276 2.94 14.49 6.18
C GLU A 276 2.41 14.01 7.55
N LEU A 277 2.92 12.88 8.08
CA LEU A 277 2.66 12.43 9.46
C LEU A 277 3.26 13.35 10.54
N LEU A 278 4.23 14.19 10.19
CA LEU A 278 4.94 15.10 11.10
C LEU A 278 4.53 16.57 10.94
N ASP A 279 3.99 16.97 9.79
CA ASP A 279 3.59 18.34 9.45
C ASP A 279 2.07 18.59 9.55
N GLU A 280 1.24 17.55 9.76
CA GLU A 280 -0.15 17.76 10.17
C GLU A 280 -0.21 18.31 11.60
N GLU A 281 -0.88 19.46 11.79
CA GLU A 281 -1.25 19.97 13.13
C GLU A 281 -2.02 18.93 13.98
N ASP A 282 -2.51 17.84 13.35
CA ASP A 282 -3.23 16.71 13.94
C ASP A 282 -2.46 15.35 13.88
N GLY A 283 -1.17 15.33 13.52
CA GLY A 283 -0.35 14.11 13.50
C GLY A 283 -0.23 13.43 14.87
N PRO A 284 0.15 12.15 14.95
CA PRO A 284 0.23 11.41 16.20
C PRO A 284 1.16 12.11 17.19
N GLN A 285 0.57 12.66 18.25
CA GLN A 285 1.29 13.36 19.31
C GLN A 285 2.11 12.36 20.14
N HIS A 286 3.34 12.10 19.71
CA HIS A 286 4.26 11.22 20.42
C HIS A 286 5.48 11.99 20.94
N PRO A 287 5.91 11.79 22.19
CA PRO A 287 7.05 12.53 22.72
C PRO A 287 8.39 12.30 21.99
N LEU A 288 8.56 11.15 21.31
CA LEU A 288 9.72 10.94 20.43
C LEU A 288 9.69 11.87 19.21
N ILE A 289 8.50 12.09 18.63
CA ILE A 289 8.34 13.00 17.49
C ILE A 289 8.73 14.41 17.91
N THR A 290 8.20 14.89 19.04
CA THR A 290 8.59 16.19 19.62
C THR A 290 10.10 16.30 19.83
N HIS A 291 10.73 15.26 20.40
CA HIS A 291 12.17 15.24 20.65
C HIS A 291 12.99 15.34 19.36
N ILE A 292 12.60 14.63 18.30
CA ILE A 292 13.26 14.68 16.99
C ILE A 292 13.18 16.09 16.39
N HIS A 293 12.01 16.72 16.43
CA HIS A 293 11.84 18.08 15.89
C HIS A 293 12.66 19.11 16.65
N GLU A 294 12.67 19.06 17.99
CA GLU A 294 13.40 20.02 18.82
C GLU A 294 14.93 19.86 18.69
N ASN A 295 15.42 18.66 18.37
CA ASN A 295 16.85 18.33 18.39
C ASN A 295 17.41 17.86 17.02
N LYS A 296 16.75 18.22 15.91
CA LYS A 296 17.03 17.71 14.54
C LYS A 296 18.51 17.79 14.09
N SER A 297 19.29 18.74 14.61
CA SER A 297 20.71 18.92 14.25
C SER A 297 21.70 18.17 15.15
N SER A 298 21.25 17.58 16.26
CA SER A 298 22.10 16.95 17.28
C SER A 298 21.68 15.53 17.68
N THR A 299 20.49 15.08 17.25
CA THR A 299 20.01 13.72 17.52
C THR A 299 20.27 12.82 16.34
N SER A 300 21.02 11.74 16.58
CA SER A 300 21.15 10.60 15.67
C SER A 300 20.12 9.52 16.03
N ILE A 301 19.72 8.74 15.03
CA ILE A 301 18.73 7.68 15.18
C ILE A 301 19.38 6.35 14.79
N TYR A 302 19.32 5.38 15.71
CA TYR A 302 19.89 4.06 15.56
C TYR A 302 18.81 2.98 15.65
N THR A 303 19.08 1.82 15.07
CA THR A 303 18.30 0.59 15.31
C THR A 303 19.26 -0.49 15.77
N PHE A 304 18.97 -1.06 16.94
CA PHE A 304 19.72 -2.19 17.47
C PHE A 304 18.85 -3.42 17.40
N SER A 305 19.46 -4.53 16.98
CA SER A 305 18.82 -5.83 16.85
C SER A 305 19.41 -6.79 17.87
N ALA A 306 18.56 -7.52 18.56
CA ALA A 306 18.97 -8.59 19.47
C ALA A 306 17.86 -9.64 19.59
N SER A 307 18.22 -10.80 20.15
CA SER A 307 17.25 -11.82 20.52
C SER A 307 16.27 -11.31 21.60
N PRO A 308 15.03 -11.84 21.69
CA PRO A 308 14.02 -11.35 22.63
C PRO A 308 14.47 -11.34 24.11
N ASP A 309 15.28 -12.32 24.50
CA ASP A 309 15.81 -12.48 25.85
C ASP A 309 16.87 -11.44 26.22
N HIS A 310 17.66 -10.96 25.26
CA HIS A 310 18.61 -9.87 25.51
C HIS A 310 17.90 -8.54 25.79
N TRP A 311 16.74 -8.32 25.16
CA TRP A 311 15.94 -7.12 25.41
C TRP A 311 15.31 -7.07 26.81
N LEU A 312 15.09 -8.22 27.45
CA LEU A 312 14.56 -8.28 28.81
C LEU A 312 15.47 -7.54 29.80
N THR A 313 16.77 -7.72 29.64
CA THR A 313 17.79 -7.03 30.42
C THR A 313 17.70 -5.53 30.22
N SER A 314 17.66 -5.08 28.97
CA SER A 314 17.58 -3.67 28.65
C SER A 314 16.32 -3.02 29.21
N ALA A 315 15.21 -3.77 29.22
CA ALA A 315 13.95 -3.34 29.83
C ALA A 315 14.00 -3.30 31.36
N ARG A 316 14.66 -4.27 31.99
CA ARG A 316 14.77 -4.36 33.46
C ARG A 316 15.66 -3.26 34.03
N TYR A 317 16.78 -2.96 33.37
CA TYR A 317 17.79 -2.02 33.88
C TYR A 317 17.69 -0.63 33.24
N ASN A 318 16.79 -0.45 32.27
CA ASN A 318 16.58 0.81 31.56
C ASN A 318 17.90 1.34 30.94
N ALA A 319 18.66 0.42 30.33
CA ALA A 319 19.97 0.66 29.76
C ALA A 319 20.33 -0.38 28.69
N ILE A 320 21.25 -0.08 27.77
CA ILE A 320 21.82 -1.06 26.83
C ILE A 320 23.22 -1.49 27.30
N PRO A 321 23.47 -2.79 27.48
CA PRO A 321 24.83 -3.34 27.62
C PRO A 321 25.58 -3.31 26.29
N PHE A 322 26.87 -3.00 26.35
CA PHE A 322 27.81 -3.19 25.25
C PHE A 322 29.01 -4.00 25.72
N SER A 323 29.44 -4.91 24.86
CA SER A 323 30.71 -5.60 25.02
C SER A 323 31.87 -4.69 24.60
N GLU A 324 33.10 -5.05 24.96
CA GLU A 324 34.29 -4.35 24.44
C GLU A 324 34.41 -4.42 22.92
N ASP A 325 33.88 -5.48 22.30
CA ASP A 325 33.88 -5.62 20.84
C ASP A 325 32.94 -4.59 20.18
N ASP A 326 31.95 -4.06 20.91
CA ASP A 326 30.99 -3.04 20.45
C ASP A 326 31.41 -1.61 20.85
N ARG A 327 32.65 -1.39 21.29
CA ARG A 327 33.12 -0.09 21.78
C ARG A 327 32.98 1.03 20.75
N GLU A 328 33.19 0.76 19.46
CA GLU A 328 32.98 1.76 18.40
C GLU A 328 31.52 2.23 18.35
N LEU A 329 30.56 1.29 18.44
CA LEU A 329 29.13 1.59 18.47
C LEU A 329 28.74 2.39 19.73
N TYR A 330 29.29 1.99 20.87
CA TYR A 330 29.10 2.71 22.13
C TYR A 330 29.67 4.13 22.07
N ASP A 331 30.83 4.33 21.45
CA ASP A 331 31.48 5.64 21.33
C ASP A 331 30.70 6.59 20.42
N ASP A 332 30.06 6.07 19.37
CA ASP A 332 29.21 6.84 18.46
C ASP A 332 27.92 7.36 19.11
N LEU A 333 27.42 6.69 20.16
CA LEU A 333 26.21 7.13 20.87
C LEU A 333 26.43 8.43 21.65
N SER A 334 25.47 9.34 21.55
CA SER A 334 25.43 10.61 22.27
C SER A 334 24.16 10.74 23.11
N SER A 335 24.24 11.55 24.18
CA SER A 335 23.07 11.93 24.95
C SER A 335 22.04 12.61 24.04
N GLY A 336 20.78 12.20 24.12
CA GLY A 336 19.70 12.69 23.26
C GLY A 336 19.54 11.92 21.94
N ASP A 337 20.38 10.93 21.65
CA ASP A 337 20.19 10.03 20.52
C ASP A 337 19.02 9.08 20.76
N ILE A 338 18.39 8.63 19.68
CA ILE A 338 17.27 7.70 19.72
C ILE A 338 17.73 6.32 19.28
N VAL A 339 17.36 5.29 20.05
CA VAL A 339 17.61 3.90 19.68
C VAL A 339 16.28 3.15 19.59
N PHE A 340 16.01 2.55 18.44
CA PHE A 340 14.91 1.62 18.22
C PHE A 340 15.34 0.18 18.54
N PHE A 341 14.53 -0.53 19.31
CA PHE A 341 14.76 -1.92 19.71
C PHE A 341 14.06 -2.87 18.74
N TYR A 342 14.85 -3.64 18.00
CA TYR A 342 14.35 -4.63 17.07
C TYR A 342 14.59 -6.05 17.62
N SER A 343 13.50 -6.80 17.82
CA SER A 343 13.57 -8.17 18.28
C SER A 343 13.67 -9.13 17.11
N GLU A 344 14.67 -10.02 17.16
CA GLU A 344 14.81 -11.14 16.25
C GLU A 344 13.86 -12.30 16.62
N ARG A 345 13.76 -13.32 15.74
CA ARG A 345 12.85 -14.46 15.94
C ARG A 345 13.37 -15.46 16.97
N GLU A 346 14.68 -15.69 16.94
CA GLU A 346 15.34 -16.73 17.71
C GLU A 346 15.70 -16.20 19.11
N THR A 347 15.50 -17.03 20.13
CA THR A 347 15.93 -16.76 21.50
C THR A 347 17.27 -17.47 21.75
N VAL A 348 18.14 -16.90 22.57
CA VAL A 348 19.36 -17.58 23.01
C VAL A 348 19.00 -18.64 24.05
N ASN A 349 18.01 -18.38 24.89
CA ASN A 349 17.42 -19.34 25.82
C ASN A 349 16.49 -20.33 25.08
N GLU A 350 16.90 -21.60 25.01
CA GLU A 350 16.15 -22.69 24.37
C GLU A 350 14.83 -23.03 25.10
N GLU A 351 14.66 -22.62 26.36
CA GLU A 351 13.42 -22.81 27.12
C GLU A 351 12.33 -21.80 26.77
N LEU A 352 12.70 -20.68 26.11
CA LEU A 352 11.76 -19.68 25.66
C LEU A 352 11.20 -20.02 24.27
N PRO A 353 9.88 -19.85 24.04
CA PRO A 353 9.32 -20.02 22.71
C PRO A 353 9.78 -18.89 21.78
N LYS A 354 9.99 -19.23 20.51
CA LYS A 354 10.28 -18.27 19.44
C LYS A 354 9.23 -17.17 19.40
N GLN A 355 9.67 -15.93 19.21
CA GLN A 355 8.80 -14.76 19.17
C GLN A 355 8.65 -14.22 17.74
N PRO A 356 7.58 -13.43 17.45
CA PRO A 356 7.50 -12.66 16.22
C PRO A 356 8.67 -11.68 16.11
N VAL A 357 9.20 -11.52 14.90
CA VAL A 357 10.20 -10.49 14.59
C VAL A 357 9.52 -9.13 14.56
N GLY A 358 10.11 -8.11 15.15
CA GLY A 358 9.59 -6.74 15.00
C GLY A 358 10.13 -5.72 15.98
N LEU A 359 9.64 -4.49 15.81
CA LEU A 359 9.96 -3.37 16.68
C LEU A 359 9.23 -3.53 18.02
N ILE A 360 10.00 -3.60 19.12
CA ILE A 360 9.46 -3.77 20.47
C ILE A 360 9.46 -2.47 21.28
N GLY A 361 10.19 -1.44 20.83
CA GLY A 361 10.24 -0.16 21.52
C GLY A 361 11.29 0.80 20.96
N ALA A 362 11.40 1.95 21.62
CA ALA A 362 12.39 2.97 21.34
C ALA A 362 12.77 3.72 22.62
N THR A 363 13.98 4.28 22.65
CA THR A 363 14.51 5.01 23.81
C THR A 363 15.27 6.27 23.40
N ILE A 364 15.41 7.20 24.34
CA ILE A 364 16.31 8.35 24.25
C ILE A 364 17.49 8.11 25.20
N ILE A 365 18.71 8.11 24.67
CA ILE A 365 19.94 7.92 25.45
C ILE A 365 20.16 9.08 26.41
N ASP A 366 20.48 8.78 27.67
CA ASP A 366 20.81 9.78 28.70
C ASP A 366 22.32 9.90 28.89
N GLU A 367 22.92 8.94 29.60
CA GLU A 367 24.34 8.94 29.91
C GLU A 367 25.00 7.63 29.51
N LYS A 368 26.29 7.74 29.22
CA LYS A 368 27.19 6.63 28.94
C LYS A 368 28.11 6.44 30.14
N LYS A 369 28.20 5.22 30.67
CA LYS A 369 29.09 4.88 31.78
C LYS A 369 29.85 3.58 31.52
N GLU A 370 31.05 3.51 32.08
CA GLU A 370 31.83 2.28 32.18
C GLU A 370 31.70 1.79 33.63
N ASP A 371 31.10 0.62 33.82
CA ASP A 371 30.75 0.04 35.11
C ASP A 371 30.81 -1.48 35.00
N ASP A 372 31.76 -2.14 35.66
CA ASP A 372 31.95 -3.59 35.54
C ASP A 372 30.96 -4.40 36.42
N GLN A 373 30.09 -3.73 37.19
CA GLN A 373 29.27 -4.37 38.24
C GLN A 373 27.76 -4.19 38.08
N TRP A 374 27.29 -3.39 37.13
CA TRP A 374 25.85 -3.12 36.97
C TRP A 374 25.02 -4.35 36.56
N TRP A 375 25.64 -5.33 35.89
CA TRP A 375 24.96 -6.50 35.35
C TRP A 375 24.95 -7.68 36.35
N GLN A 376 25.98 -7.86 37.19
CA GLN A 376 26.33 -9.10 37.92
C GLN A 376 25.25 -9.82 38.78
N GLU A 377 24.01 -9.34 38.90
CA GLU A 377 22.95 -9.99 39.66
C GLU A 377 22.28 -11.20 38.97
N HIS A 378 22.30 -11.37 37.64
CA HIS A 378 21.50 -12.43 36.95
C HIS A 378 22.16 -13.14 35.73
N GLU A 379 23.09 -14.06 35.95
CA GLU A 379 23.53 -15.09 34.98
C GLU A 379 24.78 -14.81 34.10
N ASP A 380 25.63 -15.85 34.10
CA ASP A 380 26.52 -16.35 33.05
C ASP A 380 27.54 -15.44 32.35
N GLY A 381 28.50 -14.93 33.12
CA GLY A 381 29.92 -14.91 32.73
C GLY A 381 30.35 -14.02 31.55
N GLU A 382 29.43 -13.31 30.90
CA GLU A 382 29.73 -12.26 29.92
C GLU A 382 29.99 -10.93 30.62
N ASP A 383 31.03 -10.23 30.18
CA ASP A 383 31.44 -8.95 30.72
C ASP A 383 30.98 -7.84 29.77
N HIS A 384 30.06 -7.00 30.24
CA HIS A 384 29.50 -5.87 29.51
C HIS A 384 29.84 -4.58 30.26
N PRO A 385 31.11 -4.12 30.23
CA PRO A 385 31.57 -3.00 31.04
C PRO A 385 31.01 -1.66 30.57
N LEU A 386 30.48 -1.58 29.35
CA LEU A 386 30.00 -0.35 28.72
C LEU A 386 28.47 -0.29 28.75
N VAL A 387 27.90 0.82 29.21
CA VAL A 387 26.46 0.96 29.45
C VAL A 387 25.95 2.31 28.98
N ALA A 388 24.90 2.30 28.16
CA ALA A 388 24.15 3.51 27.82
C ALA A 388 22.78 3.48 28.51
N SER A 389 22.52 4.40 29.43
CA SER A 389 21.24 4.49 30.15
C SER A 389 20.19 5.26 29.36
N PHE A 390 18.92 5.04 29.72
CA PHE A 390 17.78 5.66 29.05
C PHE A 390 17.24 6.84 29.88
N SER A 391 17.05 8.00 29.24
CA SER A 391 16.31 9.11 29.84
C SER A 391 14.80 8.84 29.77
N ARG A 392 14.36 8.18 28.70
CA ARG A 392 12.97 7.84 28.45
C ARG A 392 12.86 6.66 27.50
N VAL A 393 11.96 5.73 27.81
CA VAL A 393 11.70 4.53 27.01
C VAL A 393 10.22 4.40 26.65
N PHE A 394 9.95 3.86 25.47
CA PHE A 394 8.63 3.67 24.89
C PHE A 394 8.55 2.23 24.35
N TYR A 395 7.60 1.43 24.82
CA TYR A 395 7.42 0.06 24.36
C TYR A 395 6.20 -0.06 23.45
N THR A 396 6.28 -0.94 22.45
CA THR A 396 5.14 -1.31 21.63
C THR A 396 4.34 -2.40 22.34
N GLY A 397 3.01 -2.27 22.39
CA GLY A 397 2.12 -3.25 23.01
C GLY A 397 1.18 -2.69 24.07
N SER A 398 0.17 -3.48 24.45
CA SER A 398 -0.82 -3.08 25.46
C SER A 398 -0.24 -3.18 26.87
N VAL A 399 -0.23 -2.04 27.57
CA VAL A 399 0.19 -1.92 28.98
C VAL A 399 -0.54 -2.95 29.87
N GLU A 400 -1.79 -3.26 29.55
CA GLU A 400 -2.65 -4.22 30.26
C GLU A 400 -2.18 -5.69 30.19
N LYS A 401 -1.25 -6.02 29.29
CA LYS A 401 -0.71 -7.37 29.12
C LYS A 401 0.62 -7.60 29.82
N PHE A 402 1.23 -6.56 30.41
CA PHE A 402 2.45 -6.74 31.19
C PHE A 402 2.11 -7.35 32.55
N ASP A 403 2.80 -8.43 32.90
CA ASP A 403 2.76 -8.97 34.26
C ASP A 403 3.65 -8.12 35.16
N TYR A 404 3.01 -7.26 35.96
CA TYR A 404 3.71 -6.40 36.93
C TYR A 404 4.11 -7.14 38.21
N ASN A 405 3.80 -8.44 38.35
CA ASN A 405 4.23 -9.24 39.50
C ASN A 405 5.68 -9.68 39.35
N LEU A 406 6.61 -8.79 39.70
CA LEU A 406 8.03 -9.09 39.88
C LEU A 406 8.34 -10.08 41.03
N GLU A 407 7.33 -10.65 41.69
CA GLU A 407 7.52 -11.62 42.79
C GLU A 407 7.62 -13.09 42.33
N ASN A 408 7.31 -13.41 41.06
CA ASN A 408 7.24 -14.81 40.61
C ASN A 408 8.37 -15.26 39.66
N SER A 409 9.37 -14.41 39.40
CA SER A 409 10.58 -14.82 38.66
C SER A 409 11.68 -15.20 39.65
N ARG A 410 11.62 -16.43 40.16
CA ARG A 410 12.69 -17.08 40.92
C ARG A 410 13.00 -18.44 40.34
#